data_AF-A0A0S8FJP5-F1
#
_entry.id   AF-A0A0S8FJP5-F1
#
_cell.length_a   1.000
_cell.length_b   1.000
_cell.length_c   1.000
_cell.angle_alpha   90.00
_cell.angle_beta   90.00
_cell.angle_gamma   90.00
#
_symmetry.space_group_name_H-M   'P 1'
#
loop_
_entity.id
_entity.type
_entity.pdbx_description
1 polymer ?
#
loop_
_entity_poly.entity_id
_entity_poly.type
_entity_poly.pdbx_seq_one_letter_code
_entity_poly.pdbx_strand_id
1 'polypeptide(L)'
;AHAGNAFIKMAYEWDWPGAQAAIDRALQLAPSNAKCVRRAGLLAANQGRFDEALALVRKSIELDPLVTAGYNNLAHVLTAAGKFEEAKAAACHILSLSPVQPGAHSIIARCLRRQEAEQVLEKYIEDYRDLMAVQIAGIYARRGNADEAFSWLEHAYEVRDGGLSEMLGEPLFAGLHDDPRWPKFLEKMGLPSASHSIIGV
;
A
#
# COMPACT_ATOMS: atom_id res chain seq x y z
N ALA A 1 -5.23 9.89 -23.42
CA ALA A 1 -6.60 10.24 -22.96
C ALA A 1 -7.41 9.03 -22.50
N HIS A 2 -7.59 7.99 -23.32
CA HIS A 2 -8.54 6.89 -23.04
C HIS A 2 -8.26 6.07 -21.78
N ALA A 3 -7.01 5.69 -21.47
CA ALA A 3 -6.68 4.97 -20.24
C ALA A 3 -6.89 5.82 -18.95
N GLY A 4 -6.85 7.15 -19.07
CA GLY A 4 -7.22 8.07 -17.99
C GLY A 4 -8.73 8.13 -17.81
N ASN A 5 -9.46 8.22 -18.93
CA ASN A 5 -10.93 8.17 -18.93
C ASN A 5 -11.45 6.86 -18.30
N ALA A 6 -10.90 5.71 -18.70
CA ALA A 6 -11.24 4.42 -18.10
C ALA A 6 -11.12 4.40 -16.57
N PHE A 7 -10.07 5.04 -16.03
CA PHE A 7 -9.89 5.13 -14.58
C PHE A 7 -10.98 6.00 -13.93
N ILE A 8 -11.35 7.13 -14.54
CA ILE A 8 -12.40 8.00 -14.02
C ILE A 8 -13.73 7.25 -13.98
N LYS A 9 -14.07 6.57 -15.08
CA LYS A 9 -15.29 5.77 -15.22
C LYS A 9 -15.39 4.69 -14.15
N MET A 10 -14.27 4.03 -13.87
CA MET A 10 -14.20 2.97 -12.87
C MET A 10 -14.23 3.50 -11.43
N ALA A 11 -13.49 4.57 -11.13
CA ALA A 11 -13.25 5.02 -9.75
C ALA A 11 -14.31 6.01 -9.24
N TYR A 12 -14.95 6.77 -10.13
CA TYR A 12 -15.86 7.86 -9.74
C TYR A 12 -17.26 7.72 -10.35
N GLU A 13 -17.38 7.21 -11.58
CA GLU A 13 -18.68 7.09 -12.26
C GLU A 13 -19.33 5.71 -12.09
N TRP A 14 -18.57 4.71 -11.63
CA TRP A 14 -19.01 3.32 -11.52
C TRP A 14 -19.54 2.73 -12.84
N ASP A 15 -19.11 3.30 -13.96
CA ASP A 15 -19.48 2.93 -15.32
C ASP A 15 -18.53 1.84 -15.84
N TRP A 16 -18.78 0.59 -15.43
CA TRP A 16 -17.98 -0.57 -15.82
C TRP A 16 -17.96 -0.83 -17.34
N PRO A 17 -19.11 -0.77 -18.06
CA PRO A 17 -19.11 -0.94 -19.51
C PRO A 17 -18.34 0.17 -20.23
N GLY A 18 -18.51 1.43 -19.82
CA GLY A 18 -17.76 2.55 -20.40
C GLY A 18 -16.27 2.50 -20.08
N ALA A 19 -15.90 2.01 -18.89
CA ALA A 19 -14.50 1.75 -18.55
C ALA A 19 -13.91 0.68 -19.48
N GLN A 20 -14.61 -0.43 -19.72
CA GLN A 20 -14.17 -1.47 -20.66
C GLN A 20 -13.98 -0.91 -22.07
N ALA A 21 -14.97 -0.21 -22.62
CA ALA A 21 -14.87 0.38 -23.95
C ALA A 21 -13.69 1.38 -24.07
N ALA A 22 -13.44 2.16 -23.02
CA ALA A 22 -12.31 3.08 -22.98
C ALA A 22 -10.96 2.34 -22.93
N ILE A 23 -10.87 1.21 -22.21
CA ILE A 23 -9.68 0.36 -22.17
C ILE A 23 -9.45 -0.32 -23.51
N ASP A 24 -10.48 -0.90 -24.12
CA ASP A 24 -10.37 -1.57 -25.43
C ASP A 24 -9.87 -0.59 -26.48
N ARG A 25 -10.40 0.64 -26.49
CA ARG A 25 -9.92 1.69 -27.37
C ARG A 25 -8.47 2.08 -27.08
N ALA A 26 -8.09 2.17 -25.81
CA ALA A 26 -6.72 2.48 -25.41
C ALA A 26 -5.72 1.40 -25.86
N LEU A 27 -6.10 0.13 -25.76
CA LEU A 27 -5.29 -1.02 -26.18
C LEU A 27 -5.22 -1.14 -27.72
N GLN A 28 -6.28 -0.84 -28.46
CA GLN A 28 -6.23 -0.77 -29.92
C GLN A 28 -5.23 0.29 -30.41
N LEU A 29 -5.20 1.46 -29.75
CA LEU A 29 -4.33 2.56 -30.14
C LEU A 29 -2.88 2.34 -29.70
N ALA A 30 -2.66 1.68 -28.57
CA ALA A 30 -1.33 1.47 -28.01
C ALA A 30 -1.24 0.13 -27.25
N PRO A 31 -1.16 -1.01 -27.97
CA PRO A 31 -1.26 -2.35 -27.37
C PRO A 31 -0.10 -2.71 -26.43
N SER A 32 1.05 -2.06 -26.60
CA SER A 32 2.25 -2.26 -25.77
C SER A 32 2.46 -1.13 -24.76
N ASN A 33 1.49 -0.23 -24.56
CA ASN A 33 1.62 0.81 -23.55
C ASN A 33 1.35 0.22 -22.15
N ALA A 34 2.39 0.20 -21.31
CA ALA A 34 2.33 -0.36 -19.96
C ALA A 34 1.18 0.21 -19.12
N LYS A 35 0.90 1.51 -19.21
CA LYS A 35 -0.21 2.16 -18.48
C LYS A 35 -1.58 1.65 -18.96
N CYS A 36 -1.78 1.44 -20.26
CA CYS A 36 -3.02 0.89 -20.79
C CYS A 36 -3.23 -0.56 -20.31
N VAL A 37 -2.21 -1.41 -20.47
CA VAL A 37 -2.26 -2.82 -20.04
C VAL A 37 -2.49 -2.93 -18.53
N ARG A 38 -1.83 -2.09 -17.73
CA ARG A 38 -2.03 -2.03 -16.28
C ARG A 38 -3.44 -1.64 -15.87
N ARG A 39 -4.07 -0.71 -16.61
CA ARG A 39 -5.47 -0.33 -16.37
C ARG A 39 -6.43 -1.46 -16.72
N ALA A 40 -6.15 -2.21 -17.78
CA ALA A 40 -6.93 -3.41 -18.14
C ALA A 40 -6.88 -4.44 -17.00
N GLY A 41 -5.70 -4.70 -16.45
CA GLY A 41 -5.54 -5.60 -15.31
C GLY A 41 -6.32 -5.14 -14.07
N LEU A 42 -6.36 -3.83 -13.79
CA LEU A 42 -7.15 -3.29 -12.68
C LEU A 42 -8.66 -3.46 -12.89
N LEU A 43 -9.15 -3.24 -14.12
CA LEU A 43 -10.56 -3.46 -14.45
C LEU A 43 -10.94 -4.94 -14.30
N ALA A 44 -10.12 -5.85 -14.82
CA ALA A 44 -10.34 -7.29 -14.67
C ALA A 44 -10.40 -7.73 -13.19
N ALA A 45 -9.52 -7.17 -12.35
CA ALA A 45 -9.50 -7.42 -10.91
C ALA A 45 -10.80 -6.95 -10.23
N ASN A 46 -11.26 -5.74 -10.55
CA ASN A 46 -12.51 -5.20 -10.00
C ASN A 46 -13.75 -6.01 -10.44
N GLN A 47 -13.65 -6.74 -11.55
CA GLN A 47 -14.69 -7.65 -12.04
C GLN A 47 -14.50 -9.09 -11.56
N GLY A 48 -13.57 -9.35 -10.63
CA GLY A 48 -13.30 -10.67 -10.04
C GLY A 48 -12.52 -11.64 -10.92
N ARG A 49 -12.05 -11.21 -12.11
CA ARG A 49 -11.27 -12.04 -13.03
C ARG A 49 -9.79 -11.99 -12.67
N PHE A 50 -9.44 -12.63 -11.55
CA PHE A 50 -8.11 -12.49 -10.96
C PHE A 50 -6.98 -13.07 -11.81
N ASP A 51 -7.18 -14.20 -12.49
CA ASP A 51 -6.12 -14.79 -13.33
C ASP A 51 -5.77 -13.91 -14.53
N GLU A 52 -6.81 -13.37 -15.20
CA GLU A 52 -6.63 -12.39 -16.28
C GLU A 52 -5.95 -11.12 -15.77
N ALA A 53 -6.40 -10.62 -14.61
CA ALA A 53 -5.81 -9.45 -13.98
C ALA A 53 -4.31 -9.64 -13.66
N LEU A 54 -3.93 -10.80 -13.11
CA LEU A 54 -2.53 -11.13 -12.82
C LEU A 54 -1.69 -11.18 -14.11
N ALA A 55 -2.19 -11.81 -15.17
CA ALA A 55 -1.51 -11.87 -16.45
C ALA A 55 -1.27 -10.46 -17.04
N LEU A 56 -2.31 -9.61 -17.03
CA LEU A 56 -2.23 -8.24 -17.53
C LEU A 56 -1.28 -7.38 -16.69
N VAL A 57 -1.34 -7.48 -15.36
CA VAL A 57 -0.45 -6.70 -14.50
C VAL A 57 1.00 -7.14 -14.64
N ARG A 58 1.29 -8.46 -14.71
CA ARG A 58 2.65 -8.97 -14.96
C ARG A 58 3.19 -8.47 -16.31
N LYS A 59 2.39 -8.54 -17.37
CA LYS A 59 2.74 -7.96 -18.67
C LYS A 59 3.02 -6.46 -18.58
N SER A 60 2.26 -5.72 -17.77
CA SER A 60 2.52 -4.29 -17.59
C SER A 60 3.85 -3.99 -16.89
N ILE A 61 4.30 -4.87 -16.00
CA ILE A 61 5.60 -4.80 -15.32
C ILE A 61 6.72 -5.16 -16.30
N GLU A 62 6.53 -6.18 -17.15
CA GLU A 62 7.49 -6.51 -18.21
C GLU A 62 7.70 -5.34 -19.19
N LEU A 63 6.64 -4.59 -19.50
CA LEU A 63 6.70 -3.43 -20.38
C LEU A 63 7.34 -2.19 -19.73
N ASP A 64 7.23 -2.06 -18.40
CA ASP A 64 7.79 -0.93 -17.64
C ASP A 64 8.13 -1.35 -16.19
N PRO A 65 9.32 -1.93 -15.96
CA PRO A 65 9.67 -2.56 -14.69
C PRO A 65 10.04 -1.59 -13.58
N LEU A 66 10.19 -0.29 -13.89
CA LEU A 66 10.58 0.74 -12.91
C LEU A 66 9.39 1.49 -12.32
N VAL A 67 8.19 1.32 -12.91
CA VAL A 67 6.99 1.98 -12.41
C VAL A 67 6.35 1.19 -11.28
N THR A 68 6.43 1.76 -10.07
CA THR A 68 5.83 1.24 -8.84
C THR A 68 4.32 0.98 -8.95
N ALA A 69 3.61 1.70 -9.82
CA ALA A 69 2.18 1.48 -10.04
C ALA A 69 1.85 0.08 -10.57
N GLY A 70 2.77 -0.57 -11.31
CA GLY A 70 2.61 -1.96 -11.76
C GLY A 70 2.62 -2.92 -10.58
N TYR A 71 3.63 -2.83 -9.72
CA TYR A 71 3.74 -3.64 -8.50
C TYR A 71 2.63 -3.35 -7.48
N ASN A 72 2.17 -2.09 -7.37
CA ASN A 72 1.01 -1.73 -6.53
C ASN A 72 -0.24 -2.47 -6.99
N ASN A 73 -0.52 -2.45 -8.30
CA ASN A 73 -1.64 -3.22 -8.86
C ASN A 73 -1.43 -4.72 -8.64
N LEU A 74 -0.21 -5.24 -8.80
CA LEU A 74 0.09 -6.66 -8.62
C LEU A 74 -0.24 -7.10 -7.19
N ALA A 75 0.26 -6.35 -6.21
CA ALA A 75 0.04 -6.63 -4.81
C ALA A 75 -1.45 -6.47 -4.43
N HIS A 76 -2.16 -5.51 -5.02
CA HIS A 76 -3.60 -5.37 -4.86
C HIS A 76 -4.37 -6.60 -5.36
N VAL A 77 -4.11 -7.05 -6.60
CA VAL A 77 -4.76 -8.24 -7.18
C VAL A 77 -4.42 -9.50 -6.40
N LEU A 78 -3.15 -9.70 -6.05
CA LEU A 78 -2.72 -10.86 -5.27
C LEU A 78 -3.39 -10.92 -3.89
N THR A 79 -3.53 -9.77 -3.22
CA THR A 79 -4.25 -9.74 -1.94
C THR A 79 -5.74 -10.03 -2.12
N ALA A 80 -6.38 -9.51 -3.16
CA ALA A 80 -7.79 -9.80 -3.47
C ALA A 80 -8.00 -11.29 -3.82
N ALA A 81 -7.01 -11.93 -4.44
CA ALA A 81 -6.97 -13.35 -4.75
C ALA A 81 -6.52 -14.24 -3.56
N GLY A 82 -6.24 -13.68 -2.39
CA GLY A 82 -5.78 -14.42 -1.20
C GLY A 82 -4.33 -14.91 -1.24
N LYS A 83 -3.52 -14.47 -2.22
CA LYS A 83 -2.11 -14.85 -2.40
C LYS A 83 -1.19 -13.90 -1.61
N PHE A 84 -1.27 -13.97 -0.29
CA PHE A 84 -0.66 -12.98 0.61
C PHE A 84 0.88 -12.93 0.56
N GLU A 85 1.56 -14.07 0.40
CA GLU A 85 3.02 -14.12 0.28
C GLU A 85 3.53 -13.39 -0.97
N GLU A 86 2.94 -13.69 -2.12
CA GLU A 86 3.29 -13.03 -3.37
C GLU A 86 2.95 -11.52 -3.29
N ALA A 87 1.85 -11.15 -2.63
CA ALA A 87 1.48 -9.76 -2.44
C ALA A 87 2.49 -9.00 -1.57
N LYS A 88 3.00 -9.63 -0.50
CA LYS A 88 4.09 -9.07 0.31
C LYS A 88 5.35 -8.89 -0.53
N ALA A 89 5.75 -9.89 -1.30
CA ALA A 89 6.94 -9.80 -2.14
C ALA A 89 6.84 -8.64 -3.15
N ALA A 90 5.67 -8.46 -3.77
CA ALA A 90 5.41 -7.32 -4.66
C ALA A 90 5.49 -5.97 -3.91
N ALA A 91 4.98 -5.89 -2.69
CA ALA A 91 5.09 -4.68 -1.88
C ALA A 91 6.53 -4.38 -1.40
N CYS A 92 7.30 -5.39 -1.00
CA CYS A 92 8.73 -5.23 -0.69
C CYS A 92 9.52 -4.74 -1.91
N HIS A 93 9.19 -5.20 -3.12
CA HIS A 93 9.77 -4.65 -4.33
C HIS A 93 9.48 -3.16 -4.51
N ILE A 94 8.26 -2.69 -4.20
CA ILE A 94 7.95 -1.25 -4.24
C ILE A 94 8.87 -0.48 -3.29
N LEU A 95 9.09 -1.00 -2.08
CA LEU A 95 9.97 -0.37 -1.08
C LEU A 95 11.44 -0.35 -1.51
N SER A 96 11.90 -1.38 -2.24
CA SER A 96 13.25 -1.39 -2.81
C SER A 96 13.45 -0.32 -3.91
N LEU A 97 12.40 0.02 -4.65
CA LEU A 97 12.42 1.03 -5.70
C LEU A 97 12.19 2.45 -5.15
N SER A 98 11.34 2.56 -4.13
CA SER A 98 10.97 3.81 -3.48
C SER A 98 10.59 3.51 -2.03
N PRO A 99 11.53 3.69 -1.08
CA PRO A 99 11.32 3.40 0.35
C PRO A 99 10.16 4.19 0.97
N VAL A 100 9.83 5.34 0.38
CA VAL A 100 8.86 6.33 0.89
C VAL A 100 7.51 6.21 0.14
N GLN A 101 6.94 5.01 0.11
CA GLN A 101 5.64 4.75 -0.52
C GLN A 101 4.61 4.21 0.48
N PRO A 102 3.70 5.09 0.99
CA PRO A 102 2.62 4.71 1.91
C PRO A 102 1.77 3.52 1.45
N GLY A 103 1.52 3.43 0.13
CA GLY A 103 0.68 2.38 -0.46
C GLY A 103 1.21 0.97 -0.22
N ALA A 104 2.54 0.77 -0.30
CA ALA A 104 3.17 -0.53 -0.11
C ALA A 104 3.03 -1.04 1.33
N HIS A 105 3.19 -0.16 2.32
CA HIS A 105 3.04 -0.48 3.74
C HIS A 105 1.60 -0.89 4.08
N SER A 106 0.62 -0.18 3.52
CA SER A 106 -0.79 -0.56 3.69
C SER A 106 -1.11 -1.92 3.10
N ILE A 107 -0.46 -2.31 2.00
CA ILE A 107 -0.59 -3.64 1.42
C ILE A 107 0.06 -4.68 2.34
N ILE A 108 1.30 -4.49 2.80
CA ILE A 108 1.99 -5.41 3.71
C ILE A 108 1.15 -5.63 4.97
N ALA A 109 0.67 -4.55 5.61
CA ALA A 109 -0.16 -4.66 6.80
C ALA A 109 -1.49 -5.40 6.55
N ARG A 110 -2.07 -5.29 5.36
CA ARG A 110 -3.26 -6.05 4.97
C ARG A 110 -2.96 -7.53 4.73
N CYS A 111 -1.83 -7.86 4.10
CA CYS A 111 -1.37 -9.24 3.92
C CYS A 111 -1.08 -9.90 5.25
N LEU A 112 -0.55 -9.14 6.20
CA LEU A 112 -0.24 -9.61 7.55
C LEU A 112 -1.46 -9.56 8.49
N ARG A 113 -2.70 -9.32 8.05
CA ARG A 113 -3.83 -9.08 8.96
C ARG A 113 -4.48 -10.36 9.55
N ARG A 114 -3.76 -11.49 9.64
CA ARG A 114 -4.22 -12.75 10.27
C ARG A 114 -3.12 -13.38 11.12
N GLN A 115 -3.52 -14.11 12.17
CA GLN A 115 -2.64 -14.96 13.01
C GLN A 115 -1.79 -15.95 12.18
N GLU A 116 -2.29 -16.38 11.02
CA GLU A 116 -1.57 -17.29 10.11
C GLU A 116 -0.36 -16.64 9.40
N ALA A 117 -0.18 -15.32 9.52
CA ALA A 117 0.93 -14.58 8.92
C ALA A 117 2.04 -14.21 9.92
N GLU A 118 2.11 -14.87 11.08
CA GLU A 118 3.13 -14.63 12.12
C GLU A 118 4.54 -14.87 11.58
N GLN A 119 4.79 -16.03 10.96
CA GLN A 119 6.09 -16.40 10.36
C GLN A 119 6.56 -15.38 9.31
N VAL A 120 5.60 -14.79 8.61
CA VAL A 120 5.83 -13.83 7.54
C VAL A 120 6.18 -12.46 8.11
N LEU A 121 5.56 -12.10 9.24
CA LEU A 121 5.89 -10.91 10.02
C LEU A 121 7.25 -11.07 10.71
N GLU A 122 7.54 -12.23 11.31
CA GLU A 122 8.83 -12.54 11.92
C GLU A 122 9.95 -12.34 10.90
N LYS A 123 9.85 -12.95 9.72
CA LYS A 123 10.83 -12.77 8.65
C LYS A 123 10.93 -11.31 8.19
N TYR A 124 9.80 -10.60 8.10
CA TYR A 124 9.82 -9.16 7.75
C TYR A 124 10.54 -8.32 8.80
N ILE A 125 10.34 -8.64 10.08
CA ILE A 125 11.05 -8.01 11.19
C ILE A 125 12.54 -8.35 11.12
N GLU A 126 12.92 -9.59 10.86
CA GLU A 126 14.33 -9.98 10.69
C GLU A 126 15.01 -9.20 9.56
N ASP A 127 14.37 -9.12 8.40
CA ASP A 127 14.94 -8.49 7.21
C ASP A 127 15.01 -6.95 7.33
N TYR A 128 14.10 -6.32 8.09
CA TYR A 128 13.87 -4.87 8.05
C TYR A 128 13.75 -4.15 9.41
N ARG A 129 14.07 -4.81 10.53
CA ARG A 129 13.93 -4.26 11.91
C ARG A 129 14.41 -2.82 12.07
N ASP A 130 15.58 -2.47 11.55
CA ASP A 130 16.16 -1.12 11.72
C ASP A 130 15.91 -0.19 10.53
N LEU A 131 15.47 -0.74 9.39
CA LEU A 131 15.22 0.04 8.18
C LEU A 131 13.78 0.54 8.12
N MET A 132 12.84 -0.21 8.69
CA MET A 132 11.40 -0.08 8.47
C MET A 132 10.64 -0.19 9.81
N ALA A 133 11.18 0.40 10.87
CA ALA A 133 10.66 0.27 12.22
C ALA A 133 9.28 0.93 12.35
N VAL A 134 9.06 2.09 11.72
CA VAL A 134 7.75 2.77 11.72
C VAL A 134 6.67 1.92 11.06
N GLN A 135 6.99 1.27 9.95
CA GLN A 135 6.01 0.45 9.25
C GLN A 135 5.77 -0.90 9.94
N ILE A 136 6.77 -1.46 10.64
CA ILE A 136 6.54 -2.57 11.58
C ILE A 136 5.54 -2.13 12.67
N ALA A 137 5.73 -0.96 13.27
CA ALA A 137 4.78 -0.40 14.24
C ALA A 137 3.37 -0.23 13.64
N GLY A 138 3.27 0.27 12.41
CA GLY A 138 2.00 0.44 11.69
C GLY A 138 1.27 -0.88 11.44
N ILE A 139 1.99 -1.99 11.20
CA ILE A 139 1.41 -3.33 11.08
C ILE A 139 0.77 -3.76 12.39
N TYR A 140 1.48 -3.62 13.52
CA TYR A 140 0.95 -3.95 14.85
C TYR A 140 -0.24 -3.06 15.23
N ALA A 141 -0.17 -1.75 14.96
CA ALA A 141 -1.26 -0.82 15.18
C ALA A 141 -2.53 -1.24 14.42
N ARG A 142 -2.38 -1.61 13.14
CA ARG A 142 -3.51 -2.07 12.32
C ARG A 142 -4.06 -3.43 12.73
N ARG A 143 -3.28 -4.26 13.43
CA ARG A 143 -3.74 -5.51 14.07
C ARG A 143 -4.42 -5.26 15.42
N GLY A 144 -4.43 -4.02 15.93
CA GLY A 144 -4.94 -3.68 17.26
C GLY A 144 -4.00 -4.04 18.41
N ASN A 145 -2.75 -4.39 18.11
CA ASN A 145 -1.73 -4.68 19.12
C ASN A 145 -0.97 -3.38 19.46
N ALA A 146 -1.57 -2.57 20.35
CA ALA A 146 -1.02 -1.26 20.70
C ALA A 146 0.34 -1.36 21.41
N ASP A 147 0.55 -2.40 22.24
CA ASP A 147 1.80 -2.54 23.01
C ASP A 147 3.01 -2.76 22.11
N GLU A 148 2.90 -3.71 21.17
CA GLU A 148 3.95 -3.93 20.17
C GLU A 148 4.11 -2.72 19.26
N ALA A 149 3.01 -2.07 18.86
CA ALA A 149 3.08 -0.87 18.03
C ALA A 149 3.91 0.23 18.71
N PHE A 150 3.66 0.53 19.98
CA PHE A 150 4.45 1.53 20.72
C PHE A 150 5.90 1.07 20.94
N SER A 151 6.14 -0.20 21.22
CA SER A 151 7.52 -0.72 21.32
C SER A 151 8.31 -0.47 20.03
N TRP A 152 7.69 -0.67 18.87
CA TRP A 152 8.32 -0.42 17.58
C TRP A 152 8.43 1.06 17.23
N LEU A 153 7.50 1.91 17.68
CA LEU A 153 7.62 3.36 17.57
C LEU A 153 8.80 3.90 18.40
N GLU A 154 9.01 3.36 19.60
CA GLU A 154 10.16 3.70 20.44
C GLU A 154 11.47 3.25 19.78
N HIS A 155 11.52 2.02 19.26
CA HIS A 155 12.66 1.54 18.48
C HIS A 155 12.93 2.42 17.25
N ALA A 156 11.89 2.79 16.51
CA ALA A 156 11.99 3.70 15.36
C ALA A 156 12.59 5.06 15.75
N TYR A 157 12.21 5.58 16.91
CA TYR A 157 12.76 6.83 17.44
C TYR A 157 14.24 6.68 17.79
N GLU A 158 14.64 5.57 18.41
CA GLU A 158 16.03 5.27 18.76
C GLU A 158 16.94 5.17 17.54
N VAL A 159 16.50 4.46 16.49
CA VAL A 159 17.27 4.30 15.23
C VAL A 159 17.13 5.48 14.28
N ARG A 160 16.35 6.50 14.66
CA ARG A 160 16.08 7.70 13.85
C ARG A 160 15.50 7.37 12.47
N ASP A 161 14.53 6.46 12.46
CA ASP A 161 13.81 6.08 11.25
C ASP A 161 13.16 7.31 10.60
N GLY A 162 13.47 7.55 9.32
CA GLY A 162 12.97 8.70 8.56
C GLY A 162 11.44 8.68 8.39
N GLY A 163 10.81 7.51 8.47
CA GLY A 163 9.37 7.33 8.38
C GLY A 163 8.58 8.02 9.50
N LEU A 164 9.23 8.39 10.61
CA LEU A 164 8.57 9.07 11.74
C LEU A 164 7.98 10.43 11.33
N SER A 165 8.60 11.09 10.34
CA SER A 165 8.15 12.38 9.83
C SER A 165 6.82 12.32 9.07
N GLU A 166 6.48 11.16 8.51
CA GLU A 166 5.27 10.96 7.68
C GLU A 166 4.16 10.22 8.43
N MET A 167 4.47 9.67 9.61
CA MET A 167 3.59 8.85 10.43
C MET A 167 2.22 9.50 10.73
N LEU A 168 2.17 10.82 10.93
CA LEU A 168 0.92 11.53 11.24
C LEU A 168 -0.12 11.47 10.11
N GLY A 169 0.32 11.28 8.86
CA GLY A 169 -0.57 11.14 7.70
C GLY A 169 -1.01 9.71 7.42
N GLU A 170 -0.46 8.72 8.14
CA GLU A 170 -0.64 7.30 7.84
C GLU A 170 -1.89 6.72 8.52
N PRO A 171 -2.90 6.22 7.76
CA PRO A 171 -4.09 5.58 8.33
C PRO A 171 -3.81 4.28 9.08
N LEU A 172 -2.55 3.83 9.12
CA LEU A 172 -2.09 2.66 9.89
C LEU A 172 -2.18 2.92 11.40
N PHE A 173 -1.95 4.15 11.85
CA PHE A 173 -1.88 4.51 13.27
C PHE A 173 -3.18 5.06 13.84
N ALA A 174 -4.24 5.18 13.03
CA ALA A 174 -5.53 5.69 13.48
C ALA A 174 -6.07 4.97 14.73
N GLY A 175 -5.79 3.68 14.88
CA GLY A 175 -6.17 2.89 16.06
C GLY A 175 -5.38 3.21 17.34
N LEU A 176 -4.28 3.97 17.26
CA LEU A 176 -3.49 4.41 18.41
C LEU A 176 -3.87 5.81 18.88
N HIS A 177 -4.61 6.60 18.10
CA HIS A 177 -4.84 8.01 18.40
C HIS A 177 -5.57 8.24 19.73
N ASP A 178 -6.43 7.30 20.14
CA ASP A 178 -7.15 7.34 21.41
C ASP A 178 -6.33 6.76 22.59
N ASP A 179 -5.16 6.16 22.33
CA ASP A 179 -4.28 5.61 23.38
C ASP A 179 -3.53 6.76 24.09
N PRO A 180 -3.51 6.79 25.44
CA PRO A 180 -2.87 7.87 26.21
C PRO A 180 -1.35 7.97 26.00
N ARG A 181 -0.69 6.96 25.42
CA ARG A 181 0.72 6.99 25.04
C ARG A 181 0.96 7.79 23.77
N TRP A 182 -0.01 7.89 22.87
CA TRP A 182 0.11 8.60 21.60
C TRP A 182 0.52 10.07 21.75
N PRO A 183 -0.19 10.92 22.52
CA PRO A 183 0.21 12.32 22.68
C PRO A 183 1.58 12.48 23.35
N LYS A 184 1.96 11.57 24.26
CA LYS A 184 3.28 11.57 24.91
C LYS A 184 4.41 11.23 23.93
N PHE A 185 4.16 10.27 23.05
CA PHE A 185 5.11 9.90 22.01
C PHE A 185 5.31 11.05 21.01
N LEU A 186 4.23 11.72 20.61
CA LEU A 186 4.32 12.92 19.77
C LEU A 186 5.13 14.04 20.44
N GLU A 187 4.87 14.33 21.72
CA GLU A 187 5.63 15.32 22.49
C GLU A 187 7.12 14.97 22.57
N LYS A 188 7.45 13.69 22.81
CA LYS A 188 8.84 13.20 22.83
C LYS A 188 9.56 13.45 21.51
N MET A 189 8.86 13.31 20.38
CA MET A 189 9.41 13.61 19.05
C MET A 189 9.45 15.11 18.72
N GLY A 190 8.91 15.98 19.58
CA GLY A 190 8.72 17.40 19.29
C GLY A 190 7.62 17.67 18.25
N LEU A 191 6.73 16.71 18.01
CA LEU A 191 5.57 16.86 17.13
C LEU A 191 4.36 17.38 17.93
N PRO A 192 3.47 18.16 17.28
CA PRO A 192 2.26 18.65 17.95
C PRO A 192 1.33 17.50 18.33
N SER A 193 0.97 17.39 19.62
CA SER A 193 0.09 16.36 20.19
C SER A 193 -1.43 16.62 19.99
N ALA A 194 -1.75 17.55 19.09
CA ALA A 194 -3.06 18.06 18.66
C ALA A 194 -3.91 18.82 19.70
N SER A 195 -4.02 20.14 19.48
CA SER A 195 -5.31 20.83 19.34
C SER A 195 -5.09 22.16 18.59
N HIS A 196 -4.72 22.09 17.30
CA HIS A 196 -5.02 23.16 16.34
C HIS A 196 -5.42 22.48 15.04
N SER A 197 -6.69 22.65 14.68
CA SER A 197 -7.30 22.19 13.45
C SER A 197 -6.44 22.57 12.23
N ILE A 198 -5.81 21.60 11.56
CA ILE A 198 -5.34 21.76 10.17
C ILE A 198 -6.46 21.33 9.21
N ILE A 199 -7.71 21.62 9.59
CA ILE A 199 -8.84 21.69 8.67
C ILE A 199 -9.50 23.04 8.95
N GLY A 200 -8.95 24.06 8.31
CA GLY A 200 -9.45 25.42 8.30
C GLY A 200 -9.34 25.95 6.89
N VAL A 201 -10.46 25.81 6.15
CA VAL A 201 -10.76 26.28 4.78
C VAL A 201 -10.12 25.50 3.64
#